data_AF-A0A4U6JHF7-F1
#
_entry.id   AF-A0A4U6JHF7-F1
#
_cell.length_a   1.000
_cell.length_b   1.000
_cell.length_c   1.000
_cell.angle_alpha   90.00
_cell.angle_beta   90.00
_cell.angle_gamma   90.00
#
_symmetry.space_group_name_H-M   'P 1'
#
loop_
_entity.id
_entity.type
_entity.pdbx_description
1 polymer ?
#
loop_
_entity_poly.entity_id
_entity_poly.type
_entity_poly.pdbx_seq_one_letter_code
_entity_poly.pdbx_strand_id
1 'polypeptide(L)' 'GIDRLAAYKDVDVLCFDHGNNKDMQALMSTPLWQAMPFVRAGRFQRVPAVWFYGATLSAMHFARILDNALGGKA' A
#
# COMPACT_ATOMS: atom_id res chain seq x y z
N GLY A 1 -4.01 -4.43 -16.22
CA GLY A 1 -3.22 -5.13 -15.20
C GLY A 1 -2.66 -4.11 -14.25
N ILE A 2 -1.47 -4.37 -13.70
CA ILE A 2 -0.80 -3.45 -12.77
C ILE A 2 -0.39 -2.11 -13.39
N ASP A 3 -0.28 -2.06 -14.71
CA ASP A 3 -0.08 -0.87 -15.54
C ASP A 3 -1.07 0.27 -15.23
N ARG A 4 -2.31 -0.07 -14.84
CA ARG A 4 -3.33 0.93 -14.48
C ARG A 4 -2.93 1.76 -13.26
N LEU A 5 -2.11 1.23 -12.36
CA LEU A 5 -1.63 1.97 -11.20
C LEU A 5 -0.71 3.13 -11.60
N ALA A 6 -0.07 3.07 -12.77
CA ALA A 6 0.82 4.13 -13.25
C ALA A 6 0.08 5.45 -13.55
N ALA A 7 -1.26 5.41 -13.69
CA ALA A 7 -2.07 6.61 -13.85
C ALA A 7 -2.03 7.51 -12.60
N TYR A 8 -1.78 6.94 -11.43
CA TYR A 8 -1.71 7.69 -10.18
C TYR A 8 -0.29 8.23 -9.96
N LYS A 9 -0.15 9.55 -9.99
CA LYS A 9 1.17 10.21 -9.94
C LYS A 9 1.54 10.67 -8.53
N ASP A 10 0.72 11.53 -7.96
CA ASP A 10 0.99 12.21 -6.70
C ASP A 10 0.04 11.73 -5.59
N VAL A 11 0.13 10.44 -5.24
CA VAL A 11 -0.74 9.82 -4.21
C VAL A 11 0.08 8.95 -3.27
N ASP A 12 -0.32 8.88 -2.00
CA ASP A 12 0.15 7.85 -1.07
C ASP A 12 -0.58 6.52 -1.33
N VAL A 13 0.18 5.43 -1.41
CA VAL A 13 -0.33 4.09 -1.70
C VAL A 13 0.00 3.18 -0.52
N LEU A 14 -1.03 2.67 0.13
CA LEU A 14 -0.92 1.67 1.20
C LEU A 14 -1.31 0.29 0.66
N CYS A 15 -0.43 -0.69 0.82
CA CYS A 15 -0.67 -2.09 0.45
C CYS A 15 -0.71 -2.95 1.71
N PHE A 16 -1.87 -3.52 1.99
CA PHE A 16 -2.08 -4.40 3.15
C PHE A 16 -1.45 -5.77 2.92
N ASP A 17 -0.49 -6.13 3.76
CA ASP A 17 0.11 -7.46 3.79
C ASP A 17 -0.94 -8.51 4.21
N HIS A 18 -0.80 -9.72 3.70
CA HIS A 18 -1.64 -10.87 4.03
C HIS A 18 -0.86 -12.19 3.91
N GLY A 19 0.45 -12.15 4.22
CA GLY A 19 1.33 -13.32 4.15
C GLY A 19 1.90 -13.58 2.75
N ASN A 20 1.86 -12.57 1.88
CA ASN A 20 2.19 -12.67 0.46
C ASN A 20 3.59 -12.12 0.12
N ASN A 21 4.54 -12.25 1.05
CA ASN A 21 5.87 -11.64 0.91
C ASN A 21 6.63 -12.07 -0.36
N LYS A 22 6.52 -13.34 -0.77
CA LYS A 22 7.17 -13.84 -1.99
C LYS A 22 6.58 -13.19 -3.26
N ASP A 23 5.26 -13.06 -3.31
CA ASP A 23 4.57 -12.41 -4.43
C ASP A 23 4.91 -10.93 -4.51
N MET A 24 4.96 -10.26 -3.35
CA MET A 24 5.38 -8.86 -3.27
C MET A 24 6.83 -8.65 -3.70
N GLN A 25 7.75 -9.55 -3.34
CA GLN A 25 9.13 -9.48 -3.81
C GLN A 25 9.23 -9.65 -5.33
N ALA A 26 8.50 -10.61 -5.90
CA ALA A 26 8.43 -10.81 -7.34
C ALA A 26 7.83 -9.60 -8.06
N LEU A 27 6.80 -8.98 -7.47
CA LEU A 27 6.19 -7.76 -8.01
C LEU A 27 7.15 -6.59 -8.00
N MET A 28 7.78 -6.34 -6.85
CA MET A 28 8.64 -5.19 -6.60
C MET A 28 9.96 -5.26 -7.38
N SER A 29 10.37 -6.45 -7.82
CA SER A 29 11.53 -6.63 -8.70
C SER A 29 11.24 -6.35 -10.17
N THR A 30 9.97 -6.22 -10.57
CA THR A 30 9.64 -5.91 -11.98
C THR A 30 10.02 -4.46 -12.34
N PRO A 31 10.55 -4.22 -13.56
CA PRO A 31 10.82 -2.86 -14.02
C PRO A 31 9.58 -1.97 -14.05
N LEU A 32 8.41 -2.55 -14.36
CA LEU A 32 7.14 -1.85 -14.37
C LEU A 32 6.78 -1.30 -12.99
N TRP A 33 6.97 -2.09 -11.92
CA TRP A 33 6.72 -1.62 -10.56
C TRP A 33 7.72 -0.54 -10.14
N GLN A 34 9.01 -0.74 -10.44
CA GLN A 34 10.07 0.24 -10.13
C GLN A 34 9.87 1.57 -10.88
N ALA A 35 9.25 1.53 -12.06
CA ALA A 35 8.93 2.71 -12.86
C ALA A 35 7.68 3.47 -12.36
N MET A 36 6.88 2.91 -11.45
CA MET A 36 5.64 3.54 -10.97
C MET A 36 5.93 4.92 -10.35
N PRO A 37 5.15 5.97 -10.70
CA PRO A 37 5.40 7.32 -10.21
C PRO A 37 5.41 7.43 -8.67
N PHE A 38 4.42 6.83 -8.00
CA PHE A 38 4.31 6.83 -6.55
C PHE A 38 5.39 6.00 -5.84
N VAL A 39 5.93 4.96 -6.50
CA VAL A 39 7.06 4.18 -5.98
C VAL A 39 8.33 5.02 -6.02
N ARG A 40 8.59 5.69 -7.16
CA ARG A 40 9.74 6.59 -7.31
C ARG A 40 9.66 7.81 -6.40
N ALA A 41 8.45 8.28 -6.09
CA ALA A 41 8.21 9.38 -5.16
C ALA A 41 8.31 8.96 -3.67
N GLY A 42 8.62 7.68 -3.37
CA GLY A 42 8.70 7.20 -1.98
C GLY A 42 7.35 7.17 -1.25
N ARG A 43 6.25 7.13 -2.00
CA ARG A 43 4.87 7.19 -1.49
C ARG A 43 4.17 5.84 -1.42
N PHE A 44 4.91 4.76 -1.67
CA PHE A 44 4.42 3.40 -1.48
C PHE A 44 4.82 2.86 -0.10
N GLN A 45 3.86 2.33 0.64
CA GLN A 45 4.10 1.66 1.91
C GLN A 45 3.35 0.33 1.99
N ARG A 46 4.01 -0.68 2.56
CA ARG A 46 3.34 -1.92 2.97
C ARG A 46 2.94 -1.78 4.43
N VAL A 47 1.71 -2.14 4.74
CA VAL A 47 1.12 -2.00 6.08
C VAL A 47 0.54 -3.34 6.55
N PRO A 48 0.37 -3.56 7.88
CA PRO A 48 -0.24 -4.77 8.40
C PRO A 48 -1.62 -5.05 7.81
N ALA A 49 -2.03 -6.33 7.83
CA ALA A 49 -3.33 -6.76 7.37
C ALA A 49 -4.48 -6.01 8.08
N VAL A 50 -5.50 -5.65 7.30
CA VAL A 50 -6.77 -5.12 7.77
C VAL A 50 -7.88 -5.90 7.07
N TRP A 51 -8.90 -6.32 7.80
CA TRP A 51 -10.03 -7.01 7.22
C TRP A 51 -11.02 -6.02 6.56
N PHE A 52 -11.05 -5.97 5.24
CA PHE A 52 -11.83 -4.98 4.47
C PHE A 52 -13.35 -5.19 4.54
N TYR A 53 -13.78 -6.44 4.74
CA TYR A 53 -15.20 -6.83 4.77
C TYR A 53 -15.67 -7.09 6.20
N GLY A 54 -15.18 -6.28 7.13
CA GLY A 54 -15.50 -6.39 8.55
C GLY A 54 -16.61 -5.44 8.99
N ALA A 55 -16.49 -5.01 10.24
CA ALA A 55 -17.39 -4.04 10.85
C ALA A 55 -16.56 -3.00 11.64
N THR A 56 -17.11 -2.50 12.74
CA THR A 56 -16.51 -1.42 13.54
C THR A 56 -15.13 -1.76 14.10
N LEU A 57 -14.88 -3.00 14.52
CA LEU A 57 -13.54 -3.44 14.97
C LEU A 57 -12.49 -3.31 13.86
N SER A 58 -12.85 -3.70 12.63
CA SER A 58 -11.97 -3.58 11.47
C SER A 58 -11.73 -2.12 11.10
N ALA A 59 -12.75 -1.27 11.22
CA ALA A 59 -12.60 0.17 11.00
C ALA A 59 -11.65 0.83 12.03
N MET A 60 -11.76 0.47 13.32
CA MET A 60 -10.83 0.96 14.35
C MET A 60 -9.41 0.43 14.15
N HIS A 61 -9.27 -0.81 13.69
CA HIS A 61 -7.98 -1.36 13.30
C HIS A 61 -7.38 -0.59 12.11
N PHE A 62 -8.17 -0.36 11.06
CA PHE A 62 -7.77 0.47 9.93
C PHE A 62 -7.31 1.87 10.37
N ALA A 63 -8.07 2.55 11.22
CA ALA A 63 -7.71 3.89 11.70
C ALA A 63 -6.33 3.91 12.38
N ARG A 64 -6.02 2.91 13.22
CA ARG A 64 -4.68 2.77 13.83
C ARG A 64 -3.59 2.51 12.81
N ILE A 65 -3.85 1.68 11.79
CA ILE A 65 -2.88 1.45 10.72
C ILE A 65 -2.66 2.71 9.89
N LEU A 66 -3.72 3.44 9.59
CA LEU A 66 -3.67 4.69 8.83
C LEU A 66 -2.88 5.77 9.58
N ASP A 67 -3.13 5.93 10.88
CA ASP A 67 -2.41 6.86 11.75
C ASP A 67 -0.90 6.56 11.79
N ASN A 68 -0.52 5.28 11.95
CA ASN A 68 0.88 4.89 11.93
C ASN A 68 1.56 5.12 10.56
N ALA A 69 0.82 4.97 9.46
CA ALA A 69 1.37 5.10 8.11
C ALA A 69 1.50 6.56 7.64
N LEU A 70 0.51 7.39 7.97
CA LEU A 70 0.34 8.74 7.43
C LEU A 70 0.15 9.84 8.50
N GLY A 71 -0.17 9.51 9.75
CA GLY A 71 -0.47 10.47 10.80
C GLY A 71 0.70 11.41 11.16
N GLY A 72 1.95 10.95 10.96
CA GLY A 72 3.15 11.79 11.11
C GLY A 72 3.50 12.66 9.89
N LYS A 73 2.72 12.57 8.80
CA LYS A 73 2.91 13.37 7.58
C LYS A 73 1.91 14.53 7.45
N ALA A 74 0.99 14.68 8.41
CA ALA A 74 -0.04 15.73 8.42
C ALA A 74 0.51 17.08 8.86
#